data_AF-A0A6N2KEE9-F1
#
_entry.id   AF-A0A6N2KEE9-F1
#
_cell.length_a   1.000
_cell.length_b   1.000
_cell.length_c   1.000
_cell.angle_alpha   90.00
_cell.angle_beta   90.00
_cell.angle_gamma   90.00
#
_symmetry.space_group_name_H-M   'P 1'
#
loop_
_entity.id
_entity.type
_entity.pdbx_description
1 polymer ?
#
loop_
_entity_poly.entity_id
_entity_poly.type
_entity_poly.pdbx_seq_one_letter_code
_entity_poly.pdbx_strand_id
1 'polypeptide(L)'
;MDESPGTSNSLPPFLTKTYEMVDDPSTDSIVSWSQSNKSFTVWNPPELARVLLPRFFKHNNFSSFIRQLNTYGFRKIDPEQWEFANEDFIRGQPHSMKNIHRRKPVHSHSLQNLQGQGLNLLADSERQSMKDDIERLKR
;
A
#
# COMPACT_ATOMS: atom_id res chain seq x y z
N MET A 1 -23.67 19.84 20.23
CA MET A 1 -23.04 18.50 20.19
C MET A 1 -22.56 18.33 18.77
N ASP A 2 -21.25 18.16 18.60
CA ASP A 2 -20.56 18.11 17.31
C ASP A 2 -21.02 16.89 16.50
N GLU A 3 -21.69 17.13 15.37
CA GLU A 3 -21.95 16.13 14.34
C GLU A 3 -20.77 16.14 13.35
N SER A 4 -19.86 15.18 13.51
CA SER A 4 -18.89 14.84 12.48
C SER A 4 -19.55 13.89 11.46
N PRO A 5 -19.51 14.19 10.15
CA PRO A 5 -20.25 13.45 9.14
C PRO A 5 -19.62 12.07 8.90
N GLY A 6 -20.48 11.05 8.93
CA GLY A 6 -20.12 9.66 8.76
C GLY A 6 -19.37 9.37 7.46
N THR A 7 -18.15 8.86 7.60
CA THR A 7 -17.57 7.94 6.63
C THR A 7 -18.00 6.53 7.03
N SER A 8 -18.55 5.76 6.11
CA SER A 8 -18.91 4.36 6.32
C SER A 8 -17.71 3.59 6.88
N ASN A 9 -17.79 3.25 8.17
CA ASN A 9 -16.68 2.89 9.08
C ASN A 9 -16.10 1.49 8.83
N SER A 10 -16.20 0.95 7.61
CA SER A 10 -15.74 -0.39 7.28
C SER A 10 -14.31 -0.35 6.76
N LEU A 11 -13.40 -1.05 7.44
CA LEU A 11 -12.02 -1.23 6.98
C LEU A 11 -11.99 -1.80 5.56
N PRO A 12 -11.02 -1.38 4.73
CA PRO A 12 -10.79 -2.01 3.43
C PRO A 12 -10.64 -3.54 3.57
N PRO A 13 -11.34 -4.35 2.76
CA PRO A 13 -11.29 -5.82 2.87
C PRO A 13 -9.89 -6.39 2.78
N PHE A 14 -8.98 -5.72 2.07
CA PHE A 14 -7.59 -6.11 2.01
C PHE A 14 -6.92 -6.12 3.39
N LEU A 15 -7.14 -5.07 4.19
CA LEU A 15 -6.52 -4.95 5.51
C LEU A 15 -7.10 -5.97 6.49
N THR A 16 -8.43 -6.08 6.55
CA THR A 16 -9.12 -7.03 7.42
C THR A 16 -8.67 -8.47 7.13
N LYS A 17 -8.66 -8.87 5.86
CA LYS A 17 -8.27 -10.23 5.47
C LYS A 17 -6.79 -10.50 5.65
N THR A 18 -5.93 -9.51 5.43
CA THR A 18 -4.49 -9.67 5.70
C THR A 18 -4.26 -9.85 7.20
N TYR A 19 -4.96 -9.08 8.04
CA TYR A 19 -4.90 -9.24 9.49
C TYR A 19 -5.35 -10.63 9.93
N GLU A 20 -6.54 -11.07 9.50
CA GLU A 20 -7.07 -12.41 9.81
C GLU A 20 -6.10 -13.52 9.35
N MET A 21 -5.53 -13.38 8.16
CA MET A 21 -4.57 -14.33 7.62
C MET A 21 -3.29 -14.41 8.45
N VAL A 22 -2.78 -13.29 8.96
CA VAL A 22 -1.53 -13.24 9.73
C VAL A 22 -1.74 -13.61 11.20
N ASP A 23 -2.94 -13.35 11.74
CA ASP A 23 -3.27 -13.64 13.15
C ASP A 23 -3.73 -15.08 13.41
N ASP A 24 -3.96 -15.87 12.34
CA ASP A 24 -4.27 -17.30 12.43
C ASP A 24 -3.00 -18.14 12.69
N PRO A 25 -2.83 -18.75 13.88
CA PRO A 25 -1.64 -19.53 14.21
C PRO A 25 -1.45 -20.77 13.31
N SER A 26 -2.51 -21.25 12.65
CA SER A 26 -2.39 -22.38 11.70
C SER A 26 -1.60 -22.01 10.44
N THR A 27 -1.41 -20.71 10.19
CA THR A 27 -0.67 -20.18 9.05
C THR A 27 0.77 -19.80 9.37
N ASP A 28 1.20 -19.89 10.64
CA ASP A 28 2.49 -19.37 11.13
C ASP A 28 3.72 -19.93 10.38
N SER A 29 3.62 -21.14 9.82
CA SER A 29 4.68 -21.75 9.00
C SER A 29 4.86 -21.10 7.62
N ILE A 30 3.87 -20.33 7.18
CA ILE A 30 3.83 -19.64 5.88
C ILE A 30 3.94 -18.13 6.08
N VAL A 31 3.19 -17.58 7.04
CA VAL A 31 3.16 -16.16 7.39
C VAL A 31 2.84 -16.00 8.87
N SER A 32 3.59 -15.17 9.58
CA SER A 32 3.34 -14.91 11.00
C SER A 32 3.68 -13.48 11.40
N TRP A 33 3.16 -13.05 12.55
CA TRP A 33 3.62 -11.84 13.21
C TRP A 33 5.09 -11.94 13.63
N SER A 34 5.81 -10.81 13.57
CA SER A 34 7.12 -10.71 14.18
C SER A 34 7.03 -10.72 15.70
N GLN A 35 8.15 -10.97 16.38
CA GLN A 35 8.21 -10.94 17.85
C GLN A 35 7.80 -9.59 18.44
N SER A 36 7.95 -8.50 17.68
CA SER A 36 7.55 -7.15 18.08
C SER A 36 6.05 -6.88 17.95
N ASN A 37 5.29 -7.76 17.29
CA ASN A 37 3.86 -7.61 16.98
C ASN A 37 3.50 -6.38 16.12
N LYS A 38 4.49 -5.72 15.50
CA LYS A 38 4.33 -4.50 14.68
C LYS A 38 4.63 -4.71 13.19
N SER A 39 4.92 -5.95 12.81
CA SER A 39 5.24 -6.37 11.45
C SER A 39 4.88 -7.84 11.29
N PHE A 40 4.83 -8.30 10.05
CA PHE A 40 4.63 -9.71 9.74
C PHE A 40 5.63 -10.17 8.68
N THR A 41 5.99 -11.44 8.71
CA THR A 41 6.99 -12.04 7.82
C THR A 41 6.35 -13.15 7.01
N VAL A 42 6.59 -13.14 5.70
CA VAL A 42 6.22 -14.24 4.80
C VAL A 42 7.39 -15.21 4.67
N TRP A 43 7.31 -16.35 5.35
CA TRP A 43 8.35 -17.38 5.37
C TRP A 43 8.38 -18.21 4.09
N ASN A 44 7.20 -18.47 3.49
CA ASN A 44 7.08 -19.29 2.29
C ASN A 44 6.19 -18.60 1.23
N PRO A 45 6.76 -17.71 0.39
CA PRO A 45 5.99 -17.00 -0.64
C PRO A 45 5.26 -17.91 -1.64
N PRO A 46 5.86 -19.00 -2.15
CA PRO A 46 5.15 -19.96 -3.02
C PRO A 46 3.92 -20.58 -2.34
N GLU A 47 4.02 -20.98 -1.09
CA GLU A 47 2.90 -21.60 -0.37
C GLU A 47 1.84 -20.57 0.01
N LEU A 48 2.23 -19.36 0.40
CA LEU A 48 1.30 -18.24 0.60
C LEU A 48 0.48 -17.99 -0.66
N ALA A 49 1.14 -17.94 -1.82
CA ALA A 49 0.50 -17.74 -3.11
C ALA A 49 -0.49 -18.87 -3.45
N ARG A 50 -0.09 -20.13 -3.24
CA ARG A 50 -0.88 -21.30 -3.64
C ARG A 50 -2.03 -21.62 -2.69
N VAL A 51 -1.84 -21.45 -1.39
CA VAL A 51 -2.76 -21.94 -0.35
C VAL A 51 -3.52 -20.80 0.33
N LEU A 52 -2.84 -19.74 0.75
CA LEU A 52 -3.48 -18.68 1.54
C LEU A 52 -4.17 -17.66 0.65
N LEU A 53 -3.52 -17.18 -0.42
CA LEU A 53 -4.11 -16.14 -1.26
C LEU A 53 -5.46 -16.54 -1.87
N PRO A 54 -5.72 -17.78 -2.35
CA PRO A 54 -7.05 -18.17 -2.83
C PRO A 54 -8.12 -18.30 -1.74
N ARG A 55 -7.71 -18.53 -0.48
CA ARG A 55 -8.63 -18.63 0.67
C ARG A 55 -9.11 -17.25 1.11
N PHE A 56 -8.21 -16.27 1.14
CA PHE A 56 -8.53 -14.90 1.59
C PHE A 56 -8.89 -13.97 0.42
N PHE A 57 -8.25 -14.11 -0.73
CA PHE A 57 -8.38 -13.23 -1.91
C PHE A 57 -8.85 -14.00 -3.16
N LYS A 58 -9.25 -13.26 -4.20
CA LYS A 58 -9.75 -13.85 -5.47
C LYS A 58 -8.62 -14.12 -6.48
N HIS A 59 -7.39 -14.34 -6.01
CA HIS A 59 -6.23 -14.63 -6.85
C HIS A 59 -5.18 -15.40 -6.04
N ASN A 60 -4.23 -16.02 -6.74
CA ASN A 60 -3.05 -16.67 -6.16
C ASN A 60 -1.75 -15.88 -6.42
N ASN A 61 -1.84 -14.66 -6.97
CA ASN A 61 -0.66 -13.91 -7.39
C ASN A 61 0.00 -13.16 -6.22
N PHE A 62 1.22 -13.57 -5.85
CA PHE A 62 2.00 -12.93 -4.79
C PHE A 62 2.32 -11.46 -5.10
N SER A 63 2.70 -11.14 -6.34
CA SER A 63 2.99 -9.76 -6.76
C SER A 63 1.78 -8.84 -6.64
N SER A 64 0.56 -9.36 -6.85
CA SER A 64 -0.67 -8.61 -6.60
C SER A 64 -0.87 -8.30 -5.11
N PHE A 65 -0.55 -9.26 -4.24
CA PHE A 65 -0.55 -9.06 -2.79
C PHE A 65 0.48 -7.99 -2.37
N ILE A 66 1.72 -8.07 -2.87
CA ILE A 66 2.76 -7.05 -2.62
C ILE A 66 2.33 -5.66 -3.12
N ARG A 67 1.71 -5.58 -4.31
CA ARG A 67 1.20 -4.30 -4.83
C ARG A 67 0.14 -3.72 -3.90
N GLN A 68 -0.75 -4.54 -3.34
CA GLN A 68 -1.75 -4.09 -2.38
C GLN A 68 -1.09 -3.62 -1.07
N LEU A 69 -0.10 -4.34 -0.54
CA LEU A 69 0.69 -3.89 0.61
C LEU A 69 1.29 -2.49 0.37
N ASN A 70 1.97 -2.30 -0.76
CA ASN A 70 2.56 -1.01 -1.14
C ASN A 70 1.49 0.10 -1.26
N THR A 71 0.32 -0.26 -1.78
CA THR A 71 -0.82 0.66 -1.95
C THR A 71 -1.37 1.16 -0.62
N TYR A 72 -1.31 0.34 0.44
CA TYR A 72 -1.66 0.73 1.81
C TYR A 72 -0.45 1.17 2.65
N GLY A 73 0.69 1.37 2.00
CA GLY A 73 1.87 1.96 2.62
C GLY A 73 2.67 1.07 3.54
N PHE A 74 2.46 -0.25 3.48
CA PHE A 74 3.39 -1.21 4.07
C PHE A 74 4.77 -1.06 3.42
N ARG A 75 5.82 -1.23 4.21
CA ARG A 75 7.20 -1.20 3.74
C ARG A 75 7.88 -2.51 4.06
N LYS A 76 8.70 -2.99 3.14
CA LYS A 76 9.65 -4.07 3.40
C LYS A 76 10.71 -3.53 4.36
N ILE A 77 10.84 -4.11 5.54
CA ILE A 77 11.78 -3.63 6.57
C ILE A 77 13.03 -4.50 6.71
N ASP A 78 13.03 -5.67 6.07
CA ASP A 78 14.18 -6.58 6.02
C ASP A 78 14.61 -6.81 4.55
N PRO A 79 15.91 -6.68 4.20
CA PRO A 79 16.39 -6.94 2.85
C PRO A 79 16.35 -8.42 2.47
N GLU A 80 16.54 -9.34 3.40
CA GLU A 80 16.65 -10.79 3.20
C GLU A 80 15.33 -11.52 3.43
N GLN A 81 14.50 -11.03 4.35
CA GLN A 81 13.20 -11.61 4.68
C GLN A 81 12.06 -10.85 4.02
N TRP A 82 10.95 -11.52 3.73
CA TRP A 82 9.71 -10.87 3.29
C TRP A 82 8.93 -10.30 4.47
N GLU A 83 9.59 -9.45 5.25
CA GLU A 83 9.00 -8.79 6.42
C GLU A 83 8.46 -7.40 6.06
N PHE A 84 7.19 -7.17 6.42
CA PHE A 84 6.48 -5.94 6.11
C PHE A 84 5.91 -5.29 7.37
N ALA A 85 6.04 -3.97 7.45
CA ALA A 85 5.54 -3.17 8.56
C ALA A 85 4.68 -2.00 8.09
N ASN A 86 3.71 -1.64 8.92
CA ASN A 86 2.93 -0.41 8.85
C ASN A 86 2.65 0.05 10.30
N GLU A 87 2.73 1.35 10.56
CA GLU A 87 2.61 1.92 11.91
C GLU A 87 1.29 1.57 12.61
N ASP A 88 0.21 1.42 11.85
CA ASP A 88 -1.13 1.14 12.35
C ASP A 88 -1.57 -0.33 12.17
N PHE A 89 -0.67 -1.20 11.71
CA PHE A 89 -0.92 -2.64 11.54
C PHE A 89 -0.25 -3.45 12.66
N ILE A 90 -0.94 -3.54 13.80
CA ILE A 90 -0.38 -4.08 15.06
C ILE A 90 -1.23 -5.26 15.55
N ARG A 91 -0.58 -6.36 15.95
CA ARG A 91 -1.27 -7.52 16.54
C ARG A 91 -2.04 -7.13 17.80
N GLY A 92 -3.25 -7.66 17.95
CA GLY A 92 -4.17 -7.32 19.06
C GLY A 92 -4.83 -5.94 18.97
N GLN A 93 -4.48 -5.09 17.99
CA GLN A 93 -5.07 -3.76 17.82
C GLN A 93 -5.67 -3.54 16.42
N PRO A 94 -6.70 -4.33 16.02
CA PRO A 94 -7.28 -4.22 14.68
C PRO A 94 -7.96 -2.86 14.43
N HIS A 95 -8.39 -2.17 15.49
CA HIS A 95 -9.02 -0.86 15.40
C HIS A 95 -8.06 0.24 14.92
N SER A 96 -6.74 0.07 15.07
CA SER A 96 -5.74 1.03 14.58
C SER A 96 -5.69 1.07 13.06
N MET A 97 -6.05 -0.03 12.38
CA MET A 97 -6.06 -0.12 10.92
C MET A 97 -6.99 0.90 10.23
N LYS A 98 -7.90 1.56 10.97
CA LYS A 98 -8.74 2.66 10.45
C LYS A 98 -7.91 3.86 9.98
N ASN A 99 -6.68 3.99 10.49
CA ASN A 99 -5.73 5.03 10.10
C ASN A 99 -4.93 4.66 8.84
N ILE A 100 -5.00 3.41 8.37
CA ILE A 100 -4.30 2.96 7.18
C ILE A 100 -5.10 3.36 5.94
N HIS A 101 -4.61 4.40 5.26
CA HIS A 101 -5.23 4.92 4.06
C HIS A 101 -4.47 4.49 2.80
N ARG A 102 -5.23 4.35 1.72
CA ARG A 102 -4.70 4.06 0.40
C ARG A 102 -3.84 5.24 -0.07
N ARG A 103 -2.59 5.00 -0.47
CA ARG A 103 -1.71 6.03 -1.03
C ARG A 103 -2.25 6.52 -2.38
N LYS A 104 -2.19 7.84 -2.59
CA LYS A 104 -2.53 8.43 -3.89
C LYS A 104 -1.52 7.96 -4.95
N PRO A 105 -1.96 7.55 -6.15
CA PRO A 105 -1.03 7.24 -7.24
C PRO A 105 -0.15 8.44 -7.53
N VAL A 106 1.16 8.23 -7.65
CA VAL A 106 2.14 9.28 -7.97
C VAL A 106 2.04 9.76 -9.43
N HIS A 107 1.10 9.20 -10.19
CA HIS A 107 0.89 9.50 -11.61
C HIS A 107 -0.60 9.72 -11.89
N SER A 108 -1.17 10.77 -11.30
CA SER A 108 -2.39 11.36 -11.85
C SER A 108 -1.98 12.43 -12.86
N HIS A 109 -1.74 12.01 -14.10
CA HIS A 109 -1.86 12.92 -15.26
C HIS A 109 -3.34 13.12 -15.67
N SER A 110 -4.30 12.94 -14.76
CA SER A 110 -5.67 13.40 -14.99
C SER A 110 -5.75 14.90 -14.70
N LEU A 111 -5.11 15.69 -15.56
CA LEU A 111 -5.53 17.05 -15.85
C LEU A 111 -6.13 17.02 -17.25
N GLN A 112 -7.42 16.71 -17.34
CA GLN A 112 -8.30 17.12 -18.45
C GLN A 112 -9.75 16.82 -18.09
N ASN A 113 -10.32 17.71 -17.24
CA ASN A 113 -11.66 18.29 -17.36
C ASN A 113 -12.14 18.79 -15.99
N LEU A 114 -11.80 20.04 -15.65
CA LEU A 114 -12.80 21.04 -15.27
C LEU A 114 -12.15 22.44 -15.24
N GLN A 115 -12.86 23.39 -15.84
CA GLN A 115 -12.64 24.84 -15.93
C GLN A 115 -12.03 25.50 -14.68
N GLY A 116 -11.10 26.45 -14.87
CA GLY A 116 -11.00 27.66 -14.04
C GLY A 116 -9.90 27.74 -12.98
N GLN A 117 -8.94 28.64 -13.22
CA GLN A 117 -8.14 29.43 -12.26
C GLN A 117 -7.23 28.72 -11.20
N GLY A 118 -5.91 28.88 -11.38
CA GLY A 118 -4.85 28.84 -10.34
C GLY A 118 -4.45 27.44 -9.85
N LEU A 119 -3.19 27.01 -9.72
CA LEU A 119 -1.84 27.60 -9.76
C LEU A 119 -0.90 26.46 -10.20
N ASN A 120 -0.20 26.60 -11.33
CA ASN A 120 0.95 25.75 -11.68
C ASN A 120 2.18 26.66 -11.65
N LEU A 121 2.87 26.68 -10.52
CA LEU A 121 4.12 27.41 -10.34
C LEU A 121 5.27 26.52 -10.79
N LEU A 122 5.54 26.49 -12.09
CA LEU A 122 6.90 26.32 -12.62
C LEU A 122 7.04 27.39 -13.70
N ALA A 123 8.05 28.24 -13.54
CA ALA A 123 8.22 29.38 -14.44
C ALA A 123 8.50 28.88 -15.86
N ASP A 124 7.95 29.56 -16.88
CA ASP A 124 8.11 29.14 -18.28
C ASP A 124 9.58 29.00 -18.72
N SER A 125 10.48 29.75 -18.08
CA SER A 125 11.92 29.64 -18.28
C SER A 125 12.50 28.28 -17.89
N GLU A 126 12.02 27.65 -16.81
CA GLU A 126 12.50 26.33 -16.38
C GLU A 126 12.03 25.24 -17.35
N ARG A 127 10.81 25.39 -17.89
CA ARG A 127 10.29 24.50 -18.93
C ARG A 127 11.06 24.59 -20.23
N GLN A 128 11.48 25.79 -20.62
CA GLN A 128 12.25 26.00 -21.84
C GLN A 128 13.66 25.43 -21.69
N SER A 129 14.33 25.66 -20.55
CA SER A 129 15.66 25.08 -20.28
C SER A 129 15.65 23.55 -20.36
N MET A 130 14.65 22.91 -19.75
CA MET A 130 14.54 21.44 -19.79
C MET A 130 14.29 20.91 -21.20
N LYS A 131 13.57 21.66 -22.05
CA LYS A 131 13.36 21.29 -23.45
C LYS A 131 14.66 21.37 -24.25
N ASP A 132 15.41 22.45 -24.07
CA ASP A 132 16.66 22.70 -24.80
C ASP A 132 17.73 21.66 -24.41
N ASP A 133 17.78 21.25 -23.14
CA ASP A 133 18.68 20.19 -22.66
C ASP A 133 18.34 18.83 -23.29
N ILE A 134 17.06 18.49 -23.40
CA ILE A 134 16.60 17.23 -24.02
C ILE A 134 16.97 17.18 -25.50
N GLU A 135 16.89 18.31 -26.21
CA GLU A 135 17.24 18.38 -27.64
C GLU A 135 18.75 18.24 -27.87
N ARG A 136 19.57 18.76 -26.94
CA ARG A 136 21.03 18.69 -27.00
C ARG A 136 21.57 17.28 -26.76
N LEU A 137 20.89 16.48 -25.96
CA LEU A 137 21.23 15.08 -25.68
C LEU A 137 20.85 14.11 -26.81
N LYS A 138 20.07 14.56 -27.79
CA LYS A 138 19.65 13.75 -28.96
C LYS A 138 20.50 13.98 -30.21
N ARG A 139 21.55 14.81 -30.14
CA ARG A 139 22.51 15.04 -31.23
C ARG A 139 23.81 14.29 -31.02
#